data_AF-A0A1S7LEM5-F1
#
_entry.id   AF-A0A1S7LEM5-F1
#
_cell.length_a   1.000
_cell.length_b   1.000
_cell.length_c   1.000
_cell.angle_alpha   90.00
_cell.angle_beta   90.00
_cell.angle_gamma   90.00
#
_symmetry.space_group_name_H-M   'P 1'
#
loop_
_entity.id
_entity.type
_entity.pdbx_description
1 polymer ?
#
loop_
_entity_poly.entity_id
_entity_poly.type
_entity_poly.pdbx_seq_one_letter_code
_entity_poly.pdbx_strand_id
1 'polypeptide(L)'
;MSSENMLTVSPVAASIYGFTACDRSGIENYAKALLTIAGADGTIAEEERAWFEANFVELLQLPAEVTDTFKGFDHRRADPAKLLSDLKLGGEGDARRMFLFDAIRMSKADGDYAHSEQSMVRQTARAMGVSPGTLGDIEGVVAMEEGVHAMRRALFRMIEDDEEESPAVPTGDDVIKHNAWITYHFGHSHTAREPLQAYCQLLLAVAGSDGEISSEERAWFDTMITAAGVPEDLRGELDAFDFNSADVKELASKSTLEIPMNMDHVTIYLAIQMASADGDYAPKEREAVRSAAKGLEVEDEVVDHLENLVLLEGQLQNMRKGLFLIK
;
A
#
# COMPACT_ATOMS: atom_id res chain seq x y z
N MET A 1 -4.24 31.86 -1.24
CA MET A 1 -5.18 30.72 -1.27
C MET A 1 -5.75 30.62 0.14
N SER A 2 -7.09 30.60 0.31
CA SER A 2 -7.68 30.43 1.64
C SER A 2 -7.45 29.00 2.11
N SER A 3 -7.32 28.80 3.43
CA SER A 3 -7.14 27.48 4.04
C SER A 3 -8.31 26.51 3.79
N GLU A 4 -9.47 27.03 3.34
CA GLU A 4 -10.69 26.24 3.08
C GLU A 4 -10.61 25.33 1.84
N ASN A 5 -9.60 25.50 0.98
CA ASN A 5 -9.44 24.68 -0.25
C ASN A 5 -8.36 23.59 -0.14
N MET A 6 -7.70 23.45 1.01
CA MET A 6 -6.66 22.42 1.20
C MET A 6 -7.27 21.18 1.85
N LEU A 7 -6.95 20.02 1.30
CA LEU A 7 -7.30 18.72 1.86
C LEU A 7 -6.06 18.10 2.48
N THR A 8 -6.14 17.69 3.75
CA THR A 8 -5.12 16.85 4.38
C THR A 8 -5.23 15.43 3.83
N VAL A 9 -4.11 14.82 3.47
CA VAL A 9 -4.09 13.42 3.04
C VAL A 9 -3.65 12.49 4.16
N SER A 10 -3.94 11.20 4.01
CA SER A 10 -3.55 10.21 5.02
C SER A 10 -2.01 10.13 5.19
N PRO A 11 -1.52 9.69 6.36
CA PRO A 11 -0.09 9.44 6.57
C PRO A 11 0.52 8.47 5.55
N VAL A 12 -0.24 7.45 5.13
CA VAL A 12 0.19 6.48 4.12
C VAL A 12 0.36 7.15 2.76
N ALA A 13 -0.61 7.96 2.35
CA ALA A 13 -0.51 8.77 1.13
C ALA A 13 0.69 9.73 1.18
N ALA A 14 0.93 10.37 2.34
CA ALA A 14 2.07 11.25 2.52
C ALA A 14 3.41 10.52 2.37
N SER A 15 3.50 9.28 2.86
CA SER A 15 4.68 8.42 2.68
C SER A 15 4.89 8.00 1.22
N ILE A 16 3.81 7.72 0.49
CA ILE A 16 3.87 7.29 -0.91
C ILE A 16 4.21 8.45 -1.85
N TYR A 17 3.52 9.58 -1.69
CA TYR A 17 3.57 10.70 -2.62
C TYR A 17 4.43 11.89 -2.15
N GLY A 18 4.85 11.92 -0.88
CA GLY A 18 5.72 12.98 -0.35
C GLY A 18 5.03 14.32 -0.07
N PHE A 19 3.70 14.34 0.06
CA PHE A 19 2.94 15.54 0.44
C PHE A 19 1.88 15.25 1.50
N THR A 20 1.64 16.19 2.40
CA THR A 20 0.66 16.05 3.51
C THR A 20 -0.66 16.75 3.25
N ALA A 21 -0.73 17.59 2.23
CA ALA A 21 -1.96 18.25 1.81
C ALA A 21 -1.95 18.58 0.31
N CYS A 22 -3.13 18.65 -0.30
CA CYS A 22 -3.32 19.01 -1.69
C CYS A 22 -4.46 20.02 -1.87
N ASP A 23 -4.45 20.77 -2.98
CA ASP A 23 -5.56 21.64 -3.33
C ASP A 23 -6.75 20.80 -3.82
N ARG A 24 -7.95 21.12 -3.33
CA ARG A 24 -9.19 20.40 -3.68
C ARG A 24 -9.46 20.39 -5.18
N SER A 25 -9.31 21.53 -5.86
CA SER A 25 -9.55 21.57 -7.32
C SER A 25 -8.50 20.78 -8.08
N GLY A 26 -7.25 20.81 -7.59
CA GLY A 26 -6.16 19.99 -8.09
C GLY A 26 -6.48 18.50 -8.02
N ILE A 27 -6.93 18.01 -6.86
CA ILE A 27 -7.22 16.57 -6.70
C ILE A 27 -8.46 16.13 -7.46
N GLU A 28 -9.50 16.98 -7.55
CA GLU A 28 -10.68 16.69 -8.37
C GLU A 28 -10.32 16.57 -9.86
N ASN A 29 -9.46 17.46 -10.37
CA ASN A 29 -9.00 17.41 -11.74
C ASN A 29 -8.09 16.20 -12.00
N TYR A 30 -7.23 15.85 -11.04
CA TYR A 30 -6.40 14.65 -11.09
C TYR A 30 -7.27 13.39 -11.22
N ALA A 31 -8.27 13.24 -10.34
CA ALA A 31 -9.23 12.14 -10.35
C ALA A 31 -9.98 12.03 -11.68
N LYS A 32 -10.52 13.15 -12.17
CA LYS A 32 -11.25 13.21 -13.44
C LYS A 32 -10.35 12.85 -14.62
N ALA A 33 -9.09 13.25 -14.59
CA ALA A 33 -8.13 12.89 -15.62
C ALA A 33 -7.78 11.39 -15.59
N LEU A 34 -7.64 10.78 -14.40
CA LEU A 34 -7.49 9.31 -14.26
C LEU A 34 -8.66 8.57 -14.92
N LEU A 35 -9.90 8.92 -14.54
CA LEU A 35 -11.13 8.33 -15.10
C LEU A 35 -11.22 8.52 -16.62
N THR A 36 -10.70 9.64 -17.15
CA THR A 36 -10.67 9.92 -18.59
C THR A 36 -9.67 9.03 -19.34
N ILE A 37 -8.53 8.74 -18.72
CA ILE A 37 -7.50 7.88 -19.30
C ILE A 37 -7.93 6.41 -19.28
N ALA A 38 -8.38 5.90 -18.12
CA ALA A 38 -8.93 4.56 -18.00
C ALA A 38 -10.11 4.37 -18.96
N GLY A 39 -11.02 5.35 -19.01
CA GLY A 39 -12.17 5.35 -19.90
C GLY A 39 -11.90 5.63 -21.39
N ALA A 40 -10.64 5.56 -21.85
CA ALA A 40 -10.26 6.00 -23.20
C ALA A 40 -10.86 5.12 -24.31
N ASP A 41 -11.20 3.87 -24.01
CA ASP A 41 -11.88 2.96 -24.94
C ASP A 41 -13.42 3.16 -24.96
N GLY A 42 -13.94 4.01 -24.07
CA GLY A 42 -15.35 4.32 -23.89
C GLY A 42 -15.99 3.68 -22.65
N THR A 43 -15.27 2.82 -21.93
CA THR A 43 -15.71 2.14 -20.70
C THR A 43 -14.59 2.13 -19.66
N ILE A 44 -14.95 2.04 -18.38
CA ILE A 44 -13.98 1.81 -17.30
C ILE A 44 -14.32 0.44 -16.74
N ALA A 45 -13.35 -0.48 -16.71
CA ALA A 45 -13.56 -1.83 -16.19
C ALA A 45 -13.84 -1.80 -14.68
N GLU A 46 -14.43 -2.89 -14.15
CA GLU A 46 -14.79 -2.96 -12.74
C GLU A 46 -13.53 -2.93 -11.85
N GLU A 47 -12.47 -3.58 -12.28
CA GLU A 47 -11.18 -3.66 -11.60
C GLU A 47 -10.46 -2.30 -11.60
N GLU A 48 -10.49 -1.55 -12.71
CA GLU A 48 -10.00 -0.16 -12.76
C GLU A 48 -10.78 0.75 -11.82
N ARG A 49 -12.10 0.58 -11.76
CA ARG A 49 -12.94 1.34 -10.83
C ARG A 49 -12.63 0.97 -9.38
N ALA A 50 -12.49 -0.31 -9.08
CA ALA A 50 -12.10 -0.79 -7.75
C ALA A 50 -10.73 -0.27 -7.35
N TRP A 51 -9.77 -0.25 -8.28
CA TRP A 51 -8.46 0.37 -8.06
C TRP A 51 -8.59 1.84 -7.71
N PHE A 52 -9.39 2.60 -8.45
CA PHE A 52 -9.61 4.03 -8.20
C PHE A 52 -10.21 4.29 -6.82
N GLU A 53 -11.23 3.53 -6.42
CA GLU A 53 -11.82 3.70 -5.08
C GLU A 53 -10.81 3.35 -3.98
N ALA A 54 -10.09 2.23 -4.10
CA ALA A 54 -9.16 1.76 -3.07
C ALA A 54 -7.85 2.57 -2.99
N ASN A 55 -7.19 2.81 -4.12
CA ASN A 55 -5.83 3.37 -4.19
C ASN A 55 -5.82 4.90 -4.36
N PHE A 56 -6.95 5.51 -4.73
CA PHE A 56 -7.04 6.96 -4.85
C PHE A 56 -8.00 7.55 -3.82
N VAL A 57 -9.26 7.13 -3.79
CA VAL A 57 -10.27 7.74 -2.91
C VAL A 57 -10.00 7.42 -1.44
N GLU A 58 -9.92 6.13 -1.10
CA GLU A 58 -9.73 5.69 0.28
C GLU A 58 -8.34 5.98 0.81
N LEU A 59 -7.30 5.73 0.00
CA LEU A 59 -5.91 6.00 0.38
C LEU A 59 -5.68 7.48 0.72
N LEU A 60 -6.25 8.41 -0.06
CA LEU A 60 -6.15 9.85 0.19
C LEU A 60 -7.14 10.34 1.25
N GLN A 61 -8.09 9.50 1.69
CA GLN A 61 -9.18 9.85 2.60
C GLN A 61 -10.02 11.03 2.09
N LEU A 62 -10.40 11.00 0.80
CA LEU A 62 -11.14 12.09 0.19
C LEU A 62 -12.53 12.24 0.82
N PRO A 63 -12.95 13.47 1.20
CA PRO A 63 -14.29 13.72 1.73
C PRO A 63 -15.40 13.34 0.74
N ALA A 64 -16.57 12.97 1.26
CA ALA A 64 -17.73 12.60 0.44
C ALA A 64 -18.12 13.71 -0.55
N GLU A 65 -18.02 14.98 -0.17
CA GLU A 65 -18.32 16.09 -1.07
C GLU A 65 -17.35 16.21 -2.27
N VAL A 66 -16.16 15.61 -2.18
CA VAL A 66 -15.19 15.54 -3.28
C VAL A 66 -15.51 14.32 -4.15
N THR A 67 -15.73 13.16 -3.53
CA THR A 67 -15.96 11.89 -4.24
C THR A 67 -17.30 11.86 -4.98
N ASP A 68 -18.32 12.55 -4.47
CA ASP A 68 -19.60 12.72 -5.14
C ASP A 68 -19.47 13.45 -6.50
N THR A 69 -18.43 14.27 -6.67
CA THR A 69 -18.16 14.93 -7.97
C THR A 69 -17.75 13.94 -9.07
N PHE A 70 -17.36 12.71 -8.71
CA PHE A 70 -16.92 11.69 -9.65
C PHE A 70 -18.06 10.80 -10.15
N LYS A 71 -19.14 10.63 -9.36
CA LYS A 71 -20.25 9.69 -9.65
C LYS A 71 -21.05 10.03 -10.92
N GLY A 72 -20.99 11.28 -11.39
CA GLY A 72 -21.68 11.73 -12.60
C GLY A 72 -20.76 12.30 -13.68
N PHE A 73 -19.44 12.08 -13.55
CA PHE A 73 -18.47 12.66 -14.46
C PHE A 73 -18.47 11.93 -15.83
N ASP A 74 -18.68 12.69 -16.91
CA ASP A 74 -18.65 12.19 -18.29
C ASP A 74 -17.20 12.15 -18.81
N HIS A 75 -16.50 11.07 -18.48
CA HIS A 75 -15.10 10.85 -18.85
C HIS A 75 -14.88 10.84 -20.38
N ARG A 76 -15.89 10.45 -21.17
CA ARG A 76 -15.78 10.28 -22.63
C ARG A 76 -15.58 11.59 -23.39
N ARG A 77 -15.91 12.72 -22.77
CA ARG A 77 -15.85 14.06 -23.39
C ARG A 77 -14.80 14.96 -22.78
N ALA A 78 -14.11 14.49 -21.75
CA ALA A 78 -13.11 15.28 -21.07
C ALA A 78 -11.78 15.27 -21.82
N ASP A 79 -10.96 16.26 -21.54
CA ASP A 79 -9.61 16.38 -22.08
C ASP A 79 -8.64 16.38 -20.89
N PRO A 80 -7.88 15.29 -20.68
CA PRO A 80 -7.02 15.18 -19.51
C PRO A 80 -5.94 16.27 -19.51
N ALA A 81 -5.46 16.72 -20.67
CA ALA A 81 -4.49 17.80 -20.74
C ALA A 81 -5.06 19.14 -20.23
N LYS A 82 -6.35 19.41 -20.46
CA LYS A 82 -7.03 20.60 -19.93
C LYS A 82 -7.32 20.48 -18.44
N LEU A 83 -7.70 19.30 -17.96
CA LEU A 83 -7.91 19.07 -16.53
C LEU A 83 -6.60 19.32 -15.75
N LEU A 84 -5.47 18.94 -16.34
CA LEU A 84 -4.17 18.98 -15.68
C LEU A 84 -3.35 20.25 -15.96
N SER A 85 -3.86 21.21 -16.76
CA SER A 85 -3.08 22.38 -17.17
C SER A 85 -2.63 23.26 -16.00
N ASP A 86 -3.40 23.26 -14.92
CA ASP A 86 -3.13 23.99 -13.69
C ASP A 86 -2.90 23.06 -12.49
N LEU A 87 -2.51 21.80 -12.73
CA LEU A 87 -2.31 20.82 -11.67
C LEU A 87 -1.24 21.30 -10.68
N LYS A 88 -1.67 21.50 -9.44
CA LYS A 88 -0.81 21.80 -8.30
C LYS A 88 -1.15 20.82 -7.19
N LEU A 89 -0.37 19.75 -7.11
CA LEU A 89 -0.29 18.96 -5.89
C LEU A 89 0.68 19.68 -4.95
N GLY A 90 0.39 19.71 -3.65
CA GLY A 90 1.32 20.29 -2.68
C GLY A 90 2.66 19.53 -2.68
N GLY A 91 3.71 20.16 -2.15
CA GLY A 91 5.02 19.52 -1.95
C GLY A 91 6.05 19.77 -3.06
N GLU A 92 7.17 19.05 -2.97
CA GLU A 92 8.36 19.21 -3.83
C GLU A 92 8.37 18.24 -5.03
N GLY A 93 7.36 17.37 -5.15
CA GLY A 93 7.30 16.35 -6.19
C GLY A 93 6.77 16.83 -7.55
N ASP A 94 7.16 16.13 -8.62
CA ASP A 94 6.64 16.29 -9.97
C ASP A 94 5.26 15.62 -10.08
N ALA A 95 4.22 16.40 -9.74
CA ALA A 95 2.81 15.99 -9.82
C ALA A 95 2.43 15.36 -11.17
N ARG A 96 3.14 15.73 -12.26
CA ARG A 96 2.89 15.18 -13.60
C ARG A 96 3.34 13.74 -13.72
N ARG A 97 4.47 13.38 -13.11
CA ARG A 97 5.00 12.02 -13.12
C ARG A 97 4.22 11.11 -12.18
N MET A 98 3.82 11.63 -11.02
CA MET A 98 2.90 10.94 -10.11
C MET A 98 1.58 10.61 -10.82
N PHE A 99 1.00 11.61 -11.52
CA PHE A 99 -0.22 11.40 -12.31
C PHE A 99 -0.08 10.29 -13.34
N LEU A 100 0.98 10.33 -14.15
CA LEU A 100 1.18 9.31 -15.18
C LEU A 100 1.41 7.92 -14.57
N PHE A 101 2.11 7.84 -13.45
CA PHE A 101 2.31 6.61 -12.71
C PHE A 101 0.97 6.01 -12.24
N ASP A 102 0.12 6.80 -11.59
CA ASP A 102 -1.21 6.34 -11.14
C ASP A 102 -2.13 6.01 -12.33
N ALA A 103 -2.07 6.78 -13.41
CA ALA A 103 -2.85 6.53 -14.62
C ALA A 103 -2.50 5.15 -15.23
N ILE A 104 -1.21 4.82 -15.33
CA ILE A 104 -0.75 3.53 -15.85
C ILE A 104 -1.14 2.39 -14.90
N ARG A 105 -1.05 2.58 -13.57
CA ARG A 105 -1.47 1.56 -12.60
C ARG A 105 -2.97 1.31 -12.64
N MET A 106 -3.77 2.37 -12.76
CA MET A 106 -5.22 2.27 -12.88
C MET A 106 -5.59 1.52 -14.15
N SER A 107 -5.07 1.94 -15.31
CA SER A 107 -5.29 1.32 -16.62
C SER A 107 -4.65 -0.07 -16.79
N LYS A 108 -4.17 -0.70 -15.72
CA LYS A 108 -3.64 -2.06 -15.71
C LYS A 108 -4.32 -2.93 -14.66
N ALA A 109 -5.27 -2.37 -13.92
CA ALA A 109 -5.88 -3.03 -12.77
C ALA A 109 -6.69 -4.27 -13.18
N ASP A 110 -7.26 -4.29 -14.38
CA ASP A 110 -7.97 -5.43 -14.98
C ASP A 110 -7.03 -6.43 -15.69
N GLY A 111 -5.73 -6.14 -15.75
CA GLY A 111 -4.71 -6.95 -16.39
C GLY A 111 -4.46 -6.65 -17.87
N ASP A 112 -5.18 -5.70 -18.48
CA ASP A 112 -4.91 -5.23 -19.84
C ASP A 112 -4.60 -3.73 -19.84
N TYR A 113 -3.55 -3.32 -20.55
CA TYR A 113 -3.25 -1.90 -20.78
C TYR A 113 -3.59 -1.59 -22.22
N ALA A 114 -4.84 -1.25 -22.49
CA ALA A 114 -5.37 -1.20 -23.84
C ALA A 114 -4.63 -0.17 -24.70
N HIS A 115 -4.59 -0.39 -26.02
CA HIS A 115 -3.92 0.54 -26.94
C HIS A 115 -4.51 1.96 -26.88
N SER A 116 -5.81 2.10 -26.60
CA SER A 116 -6.52 3.36 -26.38
C SER A 116 -5.98 4.11 -25.17
N GLU A 117 -5.89 3.46 -24.00
CA GLU A 117 -5.32 4.03 -22.77
C GLU A 117 -3.84 4.40 -22.98
N GLN A 118 -3.04 3.50 -23.55
CA GLN A 118 -1.64 3.78 -23.89
C GLN A 118 -1.50 5.03 -24.75
N SER A 119 -2.36 5.18 -25.77
CA SER A 119 -2.38 6.35 -26.64
C SER A 119 -2.75 7.62 -25.86
N MET A 120 -3.74 7.53 -24.97
CA MET A 120 -4.19 8.65 -24.14
C MET A 120 -3.12 9.06 -23.13
N VAL A 121 -2.44 8.12 -22.47
CA VAL A 121 -1.31 8.36 -21.56
C VAL A 121 -0.18 9.08 -22.31
N ARG A 122 0.22 8.59 -23.49
CA ARG A 122 1.29 9.21 -24.30
C ARG A 122 0.92 10.63 -24.76
N GLN A 123 -0.33 10.85 -25.15
CA GLN A 123 -0.83 12.18 -25.51
C GLN A 123 -0.80 13.14 -24.32
N THR A 124 -1.27 12.67 -23.16
CA THR A 124 -1.31 13.44 -21.91
C THR A 124 0.10 13.77 -21.42
N ALA A 125 1.01 12.79 -21.40
CA ALA A 125 2.42 12.98 -21.08
C ALA A 125 3.07 14.06 -21.96
N ARG A 126 2.83 14.01 -23.27
CA ARG A 126 3.32 15.04 -24.20
C ARG A 126 2.76 16.42 -23.87
N ALA A 127 1.46 16.53 -23.56
CA ALA A 127 0.83 17.79 -23.23
C ALA A 127 1.35 18.39 -21.91
N MET A 128 1.73 17.54 -20.95
CA MET A 128 2.33 17.93 -19.66
C MET A 128 3.85 18.19 -19.76
N GLY A 129 4.45 18.01 -20.94
CA GLY A 129 5.89 18.18 -21.17
C GLY A 129 6.75 17.07 -20.58
N VAL A 130 6.19 15.87 -20.34
CA VAL A 130 6.94 14.68 -19.94
C VAL A 130 7.52 14.01 -21.19
N SER A 131 8.83 13.75 -21.17
CA SER A 131 9.53 13.18 -22.32
C SER A 131 9.13 11.71 -22.54
N PRO A 132 9.19 11.19 -23.78
CA PRO A 132 8.94 9.76 -24.03
C PRO A 132 9.85 8.82 -23.24
N GLY A 133 11.11 9.21 -23.01
CA GLY A 133 12.04 8.42 -22.18
C GLY A 133 11.59 8.36 -20.73
N THR A 134 11.23 9.50 -20.13
CA THR A 134 10.69 9.54 -18.76
C THR A 134 9.39 8.77 -18.63
N LEU A 135 8.52 8.82 -19.64
CA LEU A 135 7.31 7.99 -19.65
C LEU A 135 7.64 6.50 -19.68
N GLY A 136 8.62 6.09 -20.49
CA GLY A 136 9.12 4.71 -20.50
C GLY A 136 9.72 4.27 -19.16
N ASP A 137 10.41 5.17 -18.45
CA ASP A 137 10.90 4.88 -17.09
C ASP A 137 9.73 4.65 -16.11
N ILE A 138 8.65 5.43 -16.22
CA ILE A 138 7.44 5.26 -15.40
C ILE A 138 6.76 3.91 -15.71
N GLU A 139 6.56 3.59 -17.00
CA GLU A 139 6.00 2.30 -17.43
C GLU A 139 6.84 1.12 -16.91
N GLY A 140 8.17 1.26 -16.95
CA GLY A 140 9.11 0.27 -16.43
C GLY A 140 8.98 0.04 -14.93
N VAL A 141 8.86 1.12 -14.13
CA VAL A 141 8.65 1.02 -12.68
C VAL A 141 7.30 0.36 -12.36
N VAL A 142 6.23 0.71 -13.06
CA VAL A 142 4.91 0.07 -12.85
C VAL A 142 4.98 -1.43 -13.15
N ALA A 143 5.62 -1.83 -14.25
CA ALA A 143 5.78 -3.25 -14.58
C ALA A 143 6.61 -4.01 -13.54
N MET A 144 7.64 -3.38 -12.96
CA MET A 144 8.41 -3.96 -11.86
C MET A 144 7.56 -4.11 -10.59
N GLU A 145 6.72 -3.11 -10.25
CA GLU A 145 5.80 -3.21 -9.11
C GLU A 145 4.82 -4.37 -9.27
N GLU A 146 4.26 -4.57 -10.45
CA GLU A 146 3.40 -5.73 -10.74
C GLU A 146 4.12 -7.07 -10.55
N GLY A 147 5.36 -7.17 -11.04
CA GLY A 147 6.19 -8.37 -10.87
C GLY A 147 6.49 -8.68 -9.40
N VAL A 148 6.87 -7.66 -8.63
CA VAL A 148 7.12 -7.77 -7.19
C VAL A 148 5.84 -8.12 -6.43
N HIS A 149 4.70 -7.52 -6.78
CA HIS A 149 3.40 -7.89 -6.22
C HIS A 149 3.02 -9.34 -6.53
N ALA A 150 3.32 -9.84 -7.73
CA ALA A 150 3.09 -11.23 -8.09
C ALA A 150 3.98 -12.18 -7.27
N MET A 151 5.26 -11.84 -7.06
CA MET A 151 6.17 -12.59 -6.18
C MET A 151 5.64 -12.63 -4.74
N ARG A 152 5.20 -11.49 -4.21
CA ARG A 152 4.60 -11.39 -2.88
C ARG A 152 3.38 -12.31 -2.74
N ARG A 153 2.44 -12.25 -3.69
CA ARG A 153 1.26 -13.14 -3.69
C ARG A 153 1.66 -14.61 -3.74
N ALA A 154 2.67 -14.97 -4.54
CA ALA A 154 3.15 -16.36 -4.61
C ALA A 154 3.73 -16.84 -3.27
N LEU A 155 4.47 -15.98 -2.57
CA LEU A 155 5.06 -16.30 -1.26
C LEU A 155 4.01 -16.36 -0.15
N PHE A 156 2.94 -15.57 -0.24
CA PHE A 156 1.90 -15.51 0.80
C PHE A 156 0.74 -16.49 0.57
N ARG A 157 0.64 -17.10 -0.60
CA ARG A 157 -0.45 -18.03 -0.91
C ARG A 157 -0.37 -19.26 -0.02
N MET A 158 -1.47 -19.62 0.64
CA MET A 158 -1.61 -20.96 1.22
C MET A 158 -1.76 -21.98 0.09
N ILE A 159 -0.94 -23.03 0.11
CA ILE A 159 -1.10 -24.19 -0.79
C ILE A 159 -2.19 -25.07 -0.19
N GLU A 160 -3.44 -24.62 -0.15
CA GLU A 160 -4.56 -25.50 0.14
C GLU A 160 -5.61 -25.37 -0.97
N ASP A 161 -5.91 -26.51 -1.57
CA ASP A 161 -6.68 -26.75 -2.80
C ASP A 161 -8.18 -26.92 -2.52
N ASP A 162 -8.65 -26.64 -1.31
CA ASP A 162 -10.04 -26.88 -0.95
C ASP A 162 -10.87 -25.60 -1.10
N GLU A 163 -11.98 -25.72 -1.82
CA GLU A 163 -13.06 -24.74 -1.98
C GLU A 163 -13.73 -24.47 -0.61
N GLU A 164 -12.99 -23.98 0.37
CA GLU A 164 -13.57 -23.58 1.65
C GLU A 164 -14.39 -22.30 1.48
N GLU A 165 -15.60 -22.33 2.05
CA GLU A 165 -16.48 -21.16 2.14
C GLU A 165 -15.70 -19.98 2.71
N SER A 166 -15.87 -18.78 2.12
CA SER A 166 -15.24 -17.58 2.65
C SER A 166 -15.50 -17.48 4.15
N PRO A 167 -14.46 -17.25 4.97
CA PRO A 167 -14.60 -17.21 6.42
C PRO A 167 -15.68 -16.21 6.84
N ALA A 168 -16.42 -16.57 7.89
CA ALA A 168 -17.52 -15.75 8.36
C ALA A 168 -16.97 -14.41 8.86
N VAL A 169 -17.48 -13.29 8.34
CA VAL A 169 -17.07 -11.96 8.81
C VAL A 169 -17.35 -11.86 10.31
N PRO A 170 -16.34 -11.56 11.16
CA PRO A 170 -16.56 -11.37 12.59
C PRO A 170 -17.66 -10.33 12.81
N THR A 171 -18.57 -10.58 13.75
CA THR A 171 -19.64 -9.63 14.12
C THR A 171 -19.57 -9.32 15.61
N GLY A 172 -19.82 -8.05 15.98
CA GLY A 172 -19.79 -7.59 17.38
C GLY A 172 -19.11 -6.24 17.57
N ASP A 173 -19.13 -5.73 18.80
CA ASP A 173 -18.52 -4.45 19.17
C ASP A 173 -16.97 -4.50 19.16
N ASP A 174 -16.38 -5.69 19.19
CA ASP A 174 -14.92 -5.93 19.21
C ASP A 174 -14.32 -6.19 17.81
N VAL A 175 -15.05 -5.84 16.74
CA VAL A 175 -14.59 -6.00 15.37
C VAL A 175 -13.90 -4.73 14.89
N ILE A 176 -12.64 -4.85 14.50
CA ILE A 176 -11.87 -3.75 13.93
C ILE A 176 -12.06 -3.78 12.42
N LYS A 177 -12.62 -2.72 11.87
CA LYS A 177 -12.73 -2.51 10.43
C LYS A 177 -11.42 -1.94 9.88
N HIS A 178 -10.87 -2.60 8.89
CA HIS A 178 -9.68 -2.15 8.19
C HIS A 178 -10.03 -1.22 7.02
N ASN A 179 -9.04 -0.44 6.58
CA ASN A 179 -9.18 0.39 5.38
C ASN A 179 -8.96 -0.43 4.08
N ALA A 180 -9.18 0.20 2.92
CA ALA A 180 -8.87 -0.44 1.64
C ALA A 180 -7.41 -0.86 1.50
N TRP A 181 -6.46 -0.17 2.14
CA TRP A 181 -5.04 -0.52 1.99
C TRP A 181 -4.75 -1.92 2.56
N ILE A 182 -5.22 -2.21 3.78
CA ILE A 182 -5.12 -3.56 4.35
C ILE A 182 -5.92 -4.55 3.55
N THR A 183 -7.15 -4.19 3.15
CA THR A 183 -8.00 -5.09 2.36
C THR A 183 -7.33 -5.45 1.03
N TYR A 184 -6.65 -4.51 0.39
CA TYR A 184 -5.92 -4.72 -0.86
C TYR A 184 -4.64 -5.55 -0.65
N HIS A 185 -3.89 -5.31 0.42
CA HIS A 185 -2.61 -5.99 0.66
C HIS A 185 -2.78 -7.39 1.25
N PHE A 186 -3.80 -7.58 2.07
CA PHE A 186 -4.00 -8.79 2.88
C PHE A 186 -5.34 -9.49 2.63
N GLY A 187 -6.23 -8.92 1.81
CA GLY A 187 -7.47 -9.59 1.39
C GLY A 187 -8.59 -9.61 2.43
N HIS A 188 -8.47 -8.88 3.55
CA HIS A 188 -9.50 -8.87 4.60
C HIS A 188 -9.86 -7.45 5.05
N SER A 189 -11.15 -7.25 5.32
CA SER A 189 -11.71 -5.94 5.68
C SER A 189 -12.04 -5.79 7.16
N HIS A 190 -12.02 -6.89 7.92
CA HIS A 190 -12.37 -6.93 9.34
C HIS A 190 -11.54 -7.98 10.07
N THR A 191 -11.22 -7.71 11.34
CA THR A 191 -10.58 -8.67 12.23
C THR A 191 -11.11 -8.51 13.66
N ALA A 192 -11.22 -9.60 14.40
CA ALA A 192 -11.53 -9.53 15.84
C ALA A 192 -10.35 -8.90 16.61
N ARG A 193 -10.64 -8.12 17.65
CA ARG A 193 -9.61 -7.40 18.43
C ARG A 193 -8.52 -8.32 18.99
N GLU A 194 -8.89 -9.43 19.62
CA GLU A 194 -7.94 -10.32 20.30
C GLU A 194 -6.90 -10.95 19.33
N PRO A 195 -7.30 -11.58 18.20
CA PRO A 195 -6.35 -12.06 17.21
C PRO A 195 -5.46 -10.96 16.63
N LEU A 196 -6.00 -9.77 16.38
CA LEU A 196 -5.21 -8.64 15.88
C LEU A 196 -4.17 -8.18 16.91
N GLN A 197 -4.55 -8.10 18.19
CA GLN A 197 -3.63 -7.77 19.27
C GLN A 197 -2.51 -8.79 19.37
N ALA A 198 -2.84 -10.09 19.39
CA ALA A 198 -1.85 -11.16 19.42
C ALA A 198 -0.91 -11.10 18.21
N TYR A 199 -1.44 -10.78 17.02
CA TYR A 199 -0.66 -10.60 15.81
C TYR A 199 0.32 -9.42 15.90
N CYS A 200 -0.15 -8.25 16.37
CA CYS A 200 0.71 -7.09 16.58
C CYS A 200 1.81 -7.37 17.61
N GLN A 201 1.49 -8.06 18.69
CA GLN A 201 2.46 -8.51 19.70
C GLN A 201 3.47 -9.51 19.12
N LEU A 202 3.01 -10.45 18.30
CA LEU A 202 3.87 -11.39 17.59
C LEU A 202 4.87 -10.64 16.70
N LEU A 203 4.40 -9.67 15.91
CA LEU A 203 5.27 -8.87 15.04
C LEU A 203 6.35 -8.12 15.84
N LEU A 204 5.98 -7.50 16.97
CA LEU A 204 6.94 -6.83 17.88
C LEU A 204 7.96 -7.83 18.46
N ALA A 205 7.51 -9.02 18.88
CA ALA A 205 8.38 -10.06 19.42
C ALA A 205 9.37 -10.62 18.38
N VAL A 206 8.94 -10.75 17.12
CA VAL A 206 9.80 -11.22 16.02
C VAL A 206 10.78 -10.13 15.60
N ALA A 207 10.33 -8.90 15.39
CA ALA A 207 11.20 -7.80 14.96
C ALA A 207 12.22 -7.44 16.06
N GLY A 208 11.78 -7.31 17.31
CA GLY A 208 12.65 -7.02 18.46
C GLY A 208 13.35 -8.24 19.05
N SER A 209 13.44 -9.36 18.32
CA SER A 209 14.03 -10.60 18.82
C SER A 209 15.54 -10.50 19.07
N ASP A 210 16.18 -9.46 18.55
CA ASP A 210 17.57 -9.14 18.82
C ASP A 210 17.75 -8.44 20.20
N GLY A 211 16.65 -8.06 20.85
CA GLY A 211 16.59 -7.44 22.17
C GLY A 211 16.26 -5.94 22.17
N GLU A 212 16.19 -5.30 21.00
CA GLU A 212 15.95 -3.86 20.87
C GLU A 212 14.91 -3.58 19.78
N ILE A 213 14.19 -2.46 19.90
CA ILE A 213 13.40 -1.89 18.80
C ILE A 213 13.81 -0.41 18.71
N SER A 214 14.40 -0.01 17.59
CA SER A 214 14.84 1.35 17.31
C SER A 214 13.65 2.31 17.15
N SER A 215 13.93 3.61 17.18
CA SER A 215 12.91 4.63 16.93
C SER A 215 12.28 4.53 15.54
N GLU A 216 13.08 4.16 14.54
CA GLU A 216 12.71 4.04 13.14
C GLU A 216 11.82 2.80 12.92
N GLU A 217 12.20 1.66 13.49
CA GLU A 217 11.40 0.43 13.50
C GLU A 217 10.05 0.67 14.18
N ARG A 218 10.05 1.36 15.34
CA ARG A 218 8.82 1.72 16.04
C ARG A 218 7.94 2.67 15.22
N ALA A 219 8.52 3.71 14.61
CA ALA A 219 7.78 4.63 13.77
C ALA A 219 7.16 3.92 12.54
N TRP A 220 7.87 2.94 11.98
CA TRP A 220 7.33 2.07 10.93
C TRP A 220 6.13 1.26 11.43
N PHE A 221 6.26 0.62 12.59
CA PHE A 221 5.18 -0.16 13.20
C PHE A 221 3.95 0.70 13.50
N ASP A 222 4.13 1.87 14.10
CA ASP A 222 3.06 2.82 14.43
C ASP A 222 2.33 3.29 13.16
N THR A 223 3.07 3.52 12.07
CA THR A 223 2.50 3.87 10.77
C THR A 223 1.63 2.73 10.23
N MET A 224 2.12 1.49 10.32
CA MET A 224 1.42 0.29 9.86
C MET A 224 0.13 0.03 10.64
N ILE A 225 0.18 0.02 11.98
CA ILE A 225 -1.02 -0.23 12.79
C ILE A 225 -2.03 0.94 12.67
N THR A 226 -1.54 2.17 12.47
CA THR A 226 -2.41 3.32 12.18
C THR A 226 -3.11 3.15 10.84
N ALA A 227 -2.37 2.75 9.81
CA ALA A 227 -2.94 2.40 8.51
C ALA A 227 -3.94 1.25 8.65
N ALA A 228 -3.67 0.28 9.53
CA ALA A 228 -4.59 -0.84 9.75
C ALA A 228 -5.87 -0.49 10.50
N GLY A 229 -6.01 0.75 11.00
CA GLY A 229 -7.17 1.17 11.78
C GLY A 229 -7.18 0.62 13.20
N VAL A 230 -6.01 0.20 13.73
CA VAL A 230 -5.89 -0.25 15.13
C VAL A 230 -6.30 0.91 16.04
N PRO A 231 -7.23 0.70 16.99
CA PRO A 231 -7.76 1.77 17.82
C PRO A 231 -6.74 2.21 18.90
N GLU A 232 -6.84 3.46 19.34
CA GLU A 232 -5.83 4.11 20.20
C GLU A 232 -5.62 3.39 21.54
N ASP A 233 -6.67 2.82 22.10
CA ASP A 233 -6.61 2.03 23.33
C ASP A 233 -5.77 0.76 23.14
N LEU A 234 -5.94 0.04 22.03
CA LEU A 234 -5.10 -1.11 21.68
C LEU A 234 -3.65 -0.69 21.42
N ARG A 235 -3.41 0.48 20.82
CA ARG A 235 -2.04 1.00 20.66
C ARG A 235 -1.38 1.24 22.01
N GLY A 236 -2.09 1.83 22.96
CA GLY A 236 -1.59 2.01 24.33
C GLY A 236 -1.23 0.68 25.02
N GLU A 237 -1.97 -0.40 24.73
CA GLU A 237 -1.62 -1.75 25.20
C GLU A 237 -0.36 -2.30 24.53
N LEU A 238 -0.19 -2.07 23.22
CA LEU A 238 1.01 -2.45 22.47
C LEU A 238 2.24 -1.66 22.90
N ASP A 239 2.08 -0.38 23.27
CA ASP A 239 3.16 0.45 23.79
C ASP A 239 3.73 -0.08 25.12
N ALA A 240 2.88 -0.71 25.93
CA ALA A 240 3.23 -1.28 27.22
C ALA A 240 3.69 -2.75 27.13
N PHE A 241 3.70 -3.34 25.94
CA PHE A 241 4.03 -4.74 25.74
C PHE A 241 5.54 -5.00 25.86
N ASP A 242 5.90 -5.99 26.69
CA ASP A 242 7.30 -6.44 26.83
C ASP A 242 7.61 -7.55 25.82
N PHE A 243 8.07 -7.14 24.64
CA PHE A 243 8.40 -8.07 23.56
C PHE A 243 9.59 -9.00 23.89
N ASN A 244 10.47 -8.62 24.83
CA ASN A 244 11.67 -9.40 25.19
C ASN A 244 11.36 -10.69 25.95
N SER A 245 10.22 -10.74 26.63
CA SER A 245 9.78 -11.92 27.40
C SER A 245 8.68 -12.73 26.71
N ALA A 246 8.31 -12.33 25.48
CA ALA A 246 7.22 -12.92 24.74
C ALA A 246 7.53 -14.34 24.24
N ASP A 247 6.55 -15.24 24.31
CA ASP A 247 6.59 -16.54 23.65
C ASP A 247 5.99 -16.42 22.24
N VAL A 248 6.87 -16.44 21.23
CA VAL A 248 6.50 -16.36 19.81
C VAL A 248 5.51 -17.46 19.42
N LYS A 249 5.64 -18.68 19.94
CA LYS A 249 4.74 -19.79 19.58
C LYS A 249 3.37 -19.61 20.21
N GLU A 250 3.32 -19.14 21.46
CA GLU A 250 2.06 -18.84 22.13
C GLU A 250 1.32 -17.72 21.39
N LEU A 251 2.02 -16.64 21.02
CA LEU A 251 1.42 -15.53 20.28
C LEU A 251 0.92 -15.95 18.90
N ALA A 252 1.70 -16.74 18.16
CA ALA A 252 1.30 -17.29 16.86
C ALA A 252 0.00 -18.11 16.94
N SER A 253 -0.15 -18.93 17.99
CA SER A 253 -1.36 -19.73 18.20
C SER A 253 -2.61 -18.89 18.51
N LYS A 254 -2.43 -17.64 18.96
CA LYS A 254 -3.52 -16.70 19.28
C LYS A 254 -3.77 -15.69 18.15
N SER A 255 -2.83 -15.54 17.23
CA SER A 255 -2.89 -14.60 16.11
C SER A 255 -3.53 -15.20 14.86
N THR A 256 -4.36 -16.24 14.99
CA THR A 256 -5.04 -16.86 13.85
C THR A 256 -6.03 -15.86 13.26
N LEU A 257 -5.66 -15.29 12.12
CA LEU A 257 -6.53 -14.45 11.30
C LEU A 257 -7.20 -15.34 10.26
N GLU A 258 -8.52 -15.22 10.11
CA GLU A 258 -9.27 -15.96 9.10
C GLU A 258 -9.07 -15.34 7.71
N ILE A 259 -7.86 -15.49 7.16
CA ILE A 259 -7.48 -14.90 5.88
C ILE A 259 -6.80 -15.93 4.96
N PRO A 260 -6.96 -15.83 3.62
CA PRO A 260 -6.45 -16.82 2.68
C PRO A 260 -4.94 -16.63 2.39
N MET A 261 -4.14 -16.44 3.44
CA MET A 261 -2.70 -16.18 3.35
C MET A 261 -1.94 -16.96 4.42
N ASN A 262 -0.72 -17.36 4.09
CA ASN A 262 0.21 -17.93 5.05
C ASN A 262 0.69 -16.84 6.01
N MET A 263 0.07 -16.77 7.18
CA MET A 263 0.33 -15.72 8.17
C MET A 263 1.74 -15.76 8.75
N ASP A 264 2.38 -16.93 8.79
CA ASP A 264 3.76 -17.04 9.25
C ASP A 264 4.71 -16.36 8.26
N HIS A 265 4.50 -16.56 6.95
CA HIS A 265 5.26 -15.86 5.91
C HIS A 265 5.04 -14.36 5.95
N VAL A 266 3.79 -13.91 6.13
CA VAL A 266 3.46 -12.48 6.27
C VAL A 266 4.13 -11.89 7.51
N THR A 267 4.13 -12.61 8.64
CA THR A 267 4.76 -12.17 9.90
C THR A 267 6.26 -11.97 9.72
N ILE A 268 6.96 -12.95 9.14
CA ILE A 268 8.40 -12.84 8.89
C ILE A 268 8.69 -11.72 7.88
N TYR A 269 7.90 -11.59 6.82
CA TYR A 269 8.03 -10.49 5.87
C TYR A 269 7.91 -9.12 6.54
N LEU A 270 6.86 -8.88 7.33
CA LEU A 270 6.66 -7.60 8.00
C LEU A 270 7.72 -7.35 9.08
N ALA A 271 8.21 -8.39 9.76
CA ALA A 271 9.31 -8.26 10.71
C ALA A 271 10.61 -7.84 10.03
N ILE A 272 10.93 -8.38 8.84
CA ILE A 272 12.09 -7.95 8.04
C ILE A 272 11.90 -6.50 7.59
N GLN A 273 10.71 -6.10 7.13
CA GLN A 273 10.43 -4.71 6.76
C GLN A 273 10.58 -3.75 7.94
N MET A 274 10.07 -4.15 9.10
CA MET A 274 10.20 -3.39 10.33
C MET A 274 11.67 -3.25 10.69
N ALA A 275 12.42 -4.35 10.80
CA ALA A 275 13.84 -4.36 11.13
C ALA A 275 14.69 -3.51 10.16
N SER A 276 14.29 -3.48 8.88
CA SER A 276 14.98 -2.69 7.85
C SER A 276 14.56 -1.22 7.81
N ALA A 277 13.73 -0.73 8.75
CA ALA A 277 13.10 0.60 8.66
C ALA A 277 14.11 1.75 8.76
N ASP A 278 15.24 1.56 9.44
CA ASP A 278 16.33 2.53 9.52
C ASP A 278 17.26 2.51 8.28
N GLY A 279 17.04 1.55 7.37
CA GLY A 279 17.79 1.37 6.14
C GLY A 279 18.94 0.35 6.23
N ASP A 280 19.14 -0.29 7.39
CA ASP A 280 20.05 -1.43 7.56
C ASP A 280 19.27 -2.65 8.08
N TYR A 281 19.63 -3.84 7.65
CA TYR A 281 19.10 -5.09 8.21
C TYR A 281 20.29 -5.89 8.72
N ALA A 282 20.68 -5.56 9.94
CA ALA A 282 21.95 -5.94 10.51
C ALA A 282 22.05 -7.47 10.68
N PRO A 283 23.27 -8.04 10.70
CA PRO A 283 23.45 -9.48 10.89
C PRO A 283 22.79 -10.03 12.16
N LYS A 284 22.70 -9.23 13.23
CA LYS A 284 22.09 -9.62 14.51
C LYS A 284 20.57 -9.72 14.40
N GLU A 285 19.90 -8.71 13.84
CA GLU A 285 18.46 -8.73 13.53
C GLU A 285 18.14 -9.90 12.60
N ARG A 286 18.97 -10.12 11.58
CA ARG A 286 18.80 -11.22 10.62
C ARG A 286 18.87 -12.60 11.26
N GLU A 287 19.83 -12.81 12.16
CA GLU A 287 19.92 -14.05 12.93
C GLU A 287 18.70 -14.24 13.84
N ALA A 288 18.25 -13.16 14.47
CA ALA A 288 17.14 -13.18 15.41
C ALA A 288 15.79 -13.47 14.71
N VAL A 289 15.49 -12.79 13.60
CA VAL A 289 14.32 -13.05 12.76
C VAL A 289 14.33 -14.49 12.22
N ARG A 290 15.49 -15.02 11.79
CA ARG A 290 15.60 -16.43 11.36
C ARG A 290 15.36 -17.41 12.49
N SER A 291 15.80 -17.11 13.70
CA SER A 291 15.50 -17.91 14.89
C SER A 291 14.00 -17.93 15.17
N ALA A 292 13.34 -16.78 15.08
CA ALA A 292 11.89 -16.66 15.23
C ALA A 292 11.12 -17.39 14.11
N ALA A 293 11.58 -17.29 12.86
CA ALA A 293 11.02 -18.01 11.71
C ALA A 293 11.01 -19.54 11.91
N LYS A 294 12.08 -20.10 12.50
CA LYS A 294 12.11 -21.53 12.89
C LYS A 294 11.09 -21.86 13.96
N GLY A 295 10.78 -20.91 14.85
CA GLY A 295 9.70 -21.02 15.83
C GLY A 295 8.31 -21.08 15.20
N LEU A 296 8.13 -20.39 14.07
CA LEU A 296 6.92 -20.39 13.24
C LEU A 296 6.94 -21.45 12.13
N GLU A 297 7.91 -22.37 12.16
CA GLU A 297 8.04 -23.46 11.18
C GLU A 297 8.21 -22.98 9.72
N VAL A 298 8.71 -21.76 9.52
CA VAL A 298 9.05 -21.22 8.19
C VAL A 298 10.43 -21.72 7.76
N GLU A 299 10.51 -22.31 6.57
CA GLU A 299 11.75 -22.87 6.03
C GLU A 299 12.82 -21.78 5.75
N ASP A 300 14.10 -22.09 5.98
CA ASP A 300 15.21 -21.14 5.78
C ASP A 300 15.24 -20.58 4.33
N GLU A 301 14.90 -21.39 3.32
CA GLU A 301 14.81 -20.97 1.91
C GLU A 301 13.67 -19.96 1.67
N VAL A 302 12.53 -20.13 2.34
CA VAL A 302 11.43 -19.16 2.29
C VAL A 302 11.88 -17.84 2.93
N VAL A 303 12.59 -17.89 4.06
CA VAL A 303 13.14 -16.67 4.67
C VAL A 303 14.09 -15.95 3.72
N ASP A 304 14.97 -16.69 3.02
CA ASP A 304 15.84 -16.10 1.99
C ASP A 304 15.02 -15.38 0.89
N HIS A 305 13.89 -15.96 0.46
CA HIS A 305 13.01 -15.32 -0.52
C HIS A 305 12.31 -14.07 0.03
N LEU A 306 11.86 -14.09 1.28
CA LEU A 306 11.23 -12.94 1.93
C LEU A 306 12.22 -11.77 2.10
N GLU A 307 13.46 -12.06 2.49
CA GLU A 307 14.51 -11.03 2.60
C GLU A 307 14.82 -10.39 1.24
N ASN A 308 14.94 -11.20 0.19
CA ASN A 308 15.15 -10.71 -1.17
C ASN A 308 13.95 -9.87 -1.65
N LEU A 309 12.73 -10.27 -1.30
CA LEU A 309 11.52 -9.50 -1.63
C LEU A 309 11.55 -8.12 -0.98
N VAL A 310 11.86 -8.02 0.31
CA VAL A 310 11.95 -6.73 1.03
C VAL A 310 13.03 -5.84 0.42
N LEU A 311 14.19 -6.41 0.08
CA LEU A 311 15.26 -5.66 -0.59
C LEU A 311 14.81 -5.10 -1.96
N LEU A 312 14.14 -5.92 -2.78
CA LEU A 312 13.63 -5.50 -4.08
C LEU A 312 12.56 -4.39 -3.94
N GLU A 313 11.67 -4.51 -2.97
CA GLU A 313 10.66 -3.49 -2.67
C GLU A 313 11.29 -2.16 -2.23
N GLY A 314 12.32 -2.20 -1.39
CA GLY A 314 13.09 -1.02 -1.00
C GLY A 314 13.77 -0.34 -2.19
N GLN A 315 14.39 -1.13 -3.08
CA GLN A 315 14.98 -0.61 -4.32
C GLN A 315 13.92 0.04 -5.22
N LEU A 316 12.76 -0.59 -5.35
CA LEU A 316 11.66 -0.10 -6.16
C LEU A 316 11.04 1.18 -5.59
N GLN A 317 10.91 1.28 -4.27
CA GLN A 317 10.50 2.51 -3.59
C GLN A 317 11.49 3.64 -3.87
N ASN A 318 12.80 3.37 -3.90
CA ASN A 318 13.82 4.35 -4.26
C ASN A 318 13.73 4.79 -5.73
N MET A 319 13.45 3.86 -6.63
CA MET A 319 13.18 4.19 -8.04
C MET A 319 11.95 5.10 -8.17
N ARG A 320 10.86 4.77 -7.47
CA ARG A 320 9.64 5.60 -7.43
C ARG A 320 9.90 7.00 -6.88
N LYS A 321 10.62 7.12 -5.75
CA LYS A 321 11.06 8.42 -5.21
C LYS A 321 11.90 9.19 -6.24
N GLY A 322 12.81 8.52 -6.94
CA GLY A 322 13.62 9.12 -8.00
C GLY A 322 12.80 9.62 -9.21
N LEU A 323 11.68 8.96 -9.53
CA LEU A 323 10.73 9.44 -10.53
C LEU A 323 10.00 10.68 -10.03
N PHE A 324 9.52 10.66 -8.79
CA PHE A 324 8.62 11.68 -8.26
C PHE A 324 9.32 12.96 -7.81
N LEU A 325 10.57 12.90 -7.36
CA LEU A 325 11.27 14.10 -6.88
C LEU A 325 11.89 14.87 -8.05
N ILE A 326 11.64 16.17 -8.11
CA ILE A 326 12.33 17.09 -9.03
C ILE A 326 13.69 17.41 -8.40
N LYS A 327 14.78 17.13 -9.11
CA LYS A 327 16.12 17.63 -8.76
C LYS A 327 16.31 19.05 -9.27
#